data_AF-A0A6C0GJS4-F1
#
_entry.id   AF-A0A6C0GJS4-F1
#
_cell.length_a   1.000
_cell.length_b   1.000
_cell.length_c   1.000
_cell.angle_alpha   90.00
_cell.angle_beta   90.00
_cell.angle_gamma   90.00
#
_symmetry.space_group_name_H-M   'P 1'
#
loop_
_entity.id
_entity.type
_entity.pdbx_description
1 polymer ?
#
loop_
_entity_poly.entity_id
_entity_poly.type
_entity_poly.pdbx_seq_one_letter_code
_entity_poly.pdbx_strand_id
1 'polypeptide(L)'
;MPELENTIVIHRLYRGLDERDGAAAHVLALEKKMDSFQIFNVSAKSPFQPEDMTELKTNPKQIIFKYYPEAEMYFHQRIWVFPSYIDRVYVVDKAIQLLGYQPQHNFKQLIR
;
A
#
# COMPACT_ATOMS: atom_id res chain seq x y z
N MET A 1 16.68 -8.84 -10.73
CA MET A 1 17.40 -7.98 -9.77
C MET A 1 16.47 -7.70 -8.60
N PRO A 2 16.97 -7.65 -7.36
CA PRO A 2 16.16 -7.17 -6.25
C PRO A 2 15.68 -5.75 -6.54
N GLU A 3 14.45 -5.45 -6.13
CA GLU A 3 13.86 -4.13 -6.27
C GLU A 3 14.63 -3.11 -5.42
N LEU A 4 14.83 -1.89 -5.93
CA LEU A 4 15.51 -0.83 -5.18
C LEU A 4 14.66 -0.43 -3.96
N GLU A 5 15.30 -0.08 -2.84
CA GLU A 5 14.62 0.28 -1.59
C GLU A 5 13.58 1.41 -1.76
N ASN A 6 13.91 2.46 -2.53
CA ASN A 6 12.97 3.54 -2.85
C ASN A 6 11.69 2.98 -3.50
N THR A 7 11.84 2.07 -4.44
CA THR A 7 10.72 1.45 -5.16
C THR A 7 9.88 0.58 -4.23
N ILE A 8 10.50 -0.21 -3.34
CA ILE A 8 9.79 -1.02 -2.33
C ILE A 8 8.91 -0.11 -1.46
N VAL A 9 9.50 0.97 -0.95
CA VAL A 9 8.81 1.94 -0.09
C VAL A 9 7.65 2.60 -0.85
N ILE A 10 7.89 3.13 -2.05
CA ILE A 10 6.85 3.74 -2.88
C ILE A 10 5.71 2.75 -3.18
N HIS A 11 6.02 1.51 -3.51
CA HIS A 11 4.99 0.52 -3.81
C HIS A 11 4.07 0.27 -2.61
N ARG A 12 4.55 0.36 -1.36
CA ARG A 12 3.71 0.21 -0.16
C ARG A 12 2.65 1.32 0.03
N LEU A 13 2.67 2.38 -0.79
CA LEU A 13 1.60 3.38 -0.83
C LEU A 13 0.37 2.90 -1.61
N TYR A 14 0.53 2.14 -2.69
CA TYR A 14 -0.58 1.95 -3.65
C TYR A 14 -0.70 0.55 -4.27
N ARG A 15 0.30 -0.34 -4.17
CA ARG A 15 0.22 -1.65 -4.85
C ARG A 15 1.10 -2.77 -4.27
N GLY A 16 2.06 -2.42 -3.43
CA GLY A 16 3.07 -3.34 -2.93
C GLY A 16 2.55 -4.22 -1.83
N LEU A 17 3.00 -5.47 -1.81
CA LEU A 17 2.74 -6.44 -0.76
C LEU A 17 4.06 -6.86 -0.12
N ASP A 18 4.08 -6.93 1.20
CA ASP A 18 5.14 -7.63 1.92
C ASP A 18 4.82 -9.11 1.98
N GLU A 19 5.81 -9.96 1.73
CA GLU A 19 5.62 -11.41 1.73
C GLU A 19 5.08 -11.93 3.05
N ARG A 20 5.42 -11.29 4.18
CA ARG A 20 4.90 -11.65 5.51
C ARG A 20 3.40 -11.36 5.63
N ASP A 21 2.98 -10.20 5.12
CA ASP A 21 1.55 -9.85 5.07
C ASP A 21 0.81 -10.77 4.08
N GLY A 22 1.46 -11.13 2.96
CA GLY A 22 0.92 -12.06 1.97
C GLY A 22 0.70 -13.45 2.55
N ALA A 23 1.66 -13.98 3.30
CA ALA A 23 1.54 -15.25 4.00
C ALA A 23 0.40 -15.20 5.03
N ALA A 24 0.32 -14.13 5.83
CA ALA A 24 -0.75 -13.95 6.81
C ALA A 24 -2.14 -13.94 6.15
N ALA A 25 -2.30 -13.28 5.00
CA ALA A 25 -3.57 -13.29 4.27
C ALA A 25 -3.97 -14.69 3.79
N HIS A 26 -3.01 -15.51 3.35
CA HIS A 26 -3.29 -16.90 2.95
C HIS A 26 -3.71 -17.77 4.13
N VAL A 27 -3.05 -17.61 5.29
CA VAL A 27 -3.46 -18.31 6.53
C VAL A 27 -4.90 -17.94 6.89
N LEU A 28 -5.24 -16.64 6.89
CA LEU A 28 -6.60 -16.18 7.13
C LEU A 28 -7.60 -16.75 6.11
N ALA A 29 -7.23 -16.84 4.84
CA ALA A 29 -8.09 -17.42 3.80
C ALA A 29 -8.38 -18.91 4.03
N LEU A 30 -7.43 -19.68 4.58
CA LEU A 30 -7.62 -21.09 4.92
C LEU A 30 -8.53 -21.30 6.15
N GLU A 31 -8.51 -20.35 7.10
CA GLU A 31 -9.30 -20.45 8.34
C GLU A 31 -10.76 -20.01 8.16
N LYS A 32 -11.05 -19.19 7.14
CA LYS A 32 -12.38 -18.62 6.93
C LYS A 32 -13.27 -19.54 6.10
N LYS A 33 -14.46 -19.82 6.61
CA LYS A 33 -15.53 -20.48 5.83
C LYS A 33 -16.32 -19.42 5.08
N MET A 34 -16.47 -19.61 3.78
CA MET A 34 -17.23 -18.74 2.89
C MET A 34 -18.28 -19.58 2.16
N ASP A 35 -19.45 -19.01 1.93
CA ASP A 35 -20.55 -19.71 1.26
C ASP A 35 -20.33 -19.88 -0.25
N SER A 36 -19.36 -19.16 -0.82
CA SER A 36 -19.03 -19.18 -2.24
C SER A 36 -17.56 -18.82 -2.49
N PHE A 37 -17.09 -19.04 -3.71
CA PHE A 37 -15.77 -18.60 -4.14
C PHE A 37 -15.66 -17.08 -4.07
N GLN A 38 -14.55 -16.59 -3.51
CA GLN A 38 -14.30 -15.17 -3.32
C GLN A 38 -12.93 -14.78 -3.88
N ILE A 39 -12.85 -13.55 -4.40
CA ILE A 39 -11.61 -12.92 -4.84
C ILE A 39 -11.31 -11.75 -3.90
N PHE A 40 -10.05 -11.61 -3.50
CA PHE A 40 -9.55 -10.57 -2.60
C PHE A 40 -8.28 -9.95 -3.18
N ASN A 41 -8.17 -8.62 -3.07
CA ASN A 41 -6.88 -7.96 -3.19
C ASN A 41 -6.12 -8.09 -1.87
N VAL A 42 -4.83 -8.42 -1.95
CA VAL A 42 -3.93 -8.47 -0.81
C VAL A 42 -2.71 -7.62 -1.13
N SER A 43 -2.49 -6.57 -0.35
CA SER A 43 -1.38 -5.61 -0.44
C SER A 43 -1.22 -4.89 0.90
N ALA A 44 -0.26 -3.99 0.98
CA ALA A 44 -0.26 -2.95 2.00
C ALA A 44 -1.54 -2.10 1.91
N LYS A 45 -1.92 -1.51 3.04
CA LYS A 45 -3.04 -0.59 3.14
C LYS A 45 -2.63 0.79 2.63
N SER A 46 -3.35 1.27 1.63
CA SER A 46 -3.26 2.66 1.15
C SER A 46 -4.11 3.59 2.01
N PRO A 47 -3.66 4.83 2.29
CA PRO A 47 -4.50 5.83 2.93
C PRO A 47 -5.41 6.58 1.93
N PHE A 48 -5.11 6.48 0.63
CA PHE A 48 -5.75 7.30 -0.40
C PHE A 48 -7.23 7.00 -0.55
N GLN A 49 -8.00 8.05 -0.79
CA GLN A 49 -9.45 7.98 -0.97
C GLN A 49 -9.81 8.22 -2.45
N PRO A 50 -11.02 7.81 -2.89
CA PRO A 50 -11.46 8.02 -4.28
C PRO A 50 -11.32 9.46 -4.79
N GLU A 51 -11.47 10.44 -3.90
CA GLU A 51 -11.36 11.87 -4.23
C GLU A 51 -9.92 12.29 -4.59
N ASP A 52 -8.91 11.52 -4.16
CA ASP A 52 -7.51 11.81 -4.46
C ASP A 52 -7.07 11.30 -5.83
N MET A 53 -7.85 10.44 -6.49
CA MET A 53 -7.41 9.66 -7.66
C MET A 53 -7.00 10.52 -8.85
N THR A 54 -7.71 11.63 -9.08
CA THR A 54 -7.36 12.58 -10.16
C THR A 54 -5.98 13.20 -9.93
N GLU A 55 -5.71 13.63 -8.69
CA GLU A 55 -4.45 14.28 -8.34
C GLU A 55 -3.30 13.27 -8.22
N LEU A 56 -3.57 12.03 -7.77
CA LEU A 56 -2.58 10.94 -7.79
C LEU A 56 -2.05 10.66 -9.19
N LYS A 57 -2.89 10.85 -10.22
CA LYS A 57 -2.52 10.65 -11.61
C LYS A 57 -1.57 11.73 -12.11
N THR A 58 -1.65 12.97 -11.65
CA THR A 58 -0.89 14.10 -12.22
C THR A 58 0.18 14.66 -11.29
N ASN A 59 -0.03 14.55 -9.98
CA ASN A 59 0.80 15.13 -8.93
C ASN A 59 0.65 14.32 -7.62
N PRO A 60 1.09 13.06 -7.62
CA PRO A 60 0.97 12.19 -6.45
C PRO A 60 1.75 12.72 -5.24
N LYS A 61 2.81 13.50 -5.43
CA LYS A 61 3.61 14.07 -4.34
C LYS A 61 2.75 14.90 -3.37
N GLN A 62 1.85 15.74 -3.90
CA GLN A 62 0.96 16.55 -3.06
C GLN A 62 0.03 15.70 -2.20
N ILE A 63 -0.53 14.63 -2.77
CA ILE A 63 -1.40 13.69 -2.04
C ILE A 63 -0.60 12.88 -1.02
N ILE A 64 0.61 12.43 -1.36
CA ILE A 64 1.48 11.72 -0.41
C ILE A 64 1.74 12.60 0.81
N PHE A 65 2.05 13.89 0.63
CA PHE A 65 2.31 14.81 1.74
C PHE A 65 1.06 15.19 2.54
N LYS A 66 -0.13 15.13 1.94
CA LYS A 66 -1.41 15.25 2.67
C LYS A 66 -1.56 14.16 3.74
N TYR A 67 -1.11 12.93 3.47
CA TYR A 67 -1.24 11.79 4.38
C TYR A 67 0.01 11.51 5.23
N TYR A 68 1.19 11.82 4.70
CA TYR A 68 2.50 11.54 5.29
C TYR A 68 3.44 12.74 5.10
N PRO A 69 3.21 13.87 5.79
CA PRO A 69 4.08 15.04 5.70
C PRO A 69 5.54 14.74 6.06
N GLU A 70 5.79 13.76 6.94
CA GLU A 70 7.13 13.30 7.32
C GLU A 70 7.91 12.66 6.15
N ALA A 71 7.21 12.22 5.09
CA ALA A 71 7.84 11.57 3.94
C ALA A 71 8.80 12.52 3.21
N GLU A 72 8.54 13.82 3.20
CA GLU A 72 9.40 14.80 2.52
C GLU A 72 10.84 14.75 3.05
N MET A 73 10.99 14.89 4.38
CA MET A 73 12.30 14.85 5.02
C MET A 73 12.95 13.47 4.86
N TYR A 74 12.17 12.39 5.02
CA TYR A 74 12.66 11.02 4.93
C TYR A 74 13.27 10.71 3.56
N PHE A 75 12.60 11.13 2.48
CA PHE A 75 13.05 10.94 1.10
C PHE A 75 14.23 11.86 0.76
N HIS A 76 14.19 13.12 1.21
CA HIS A 76 15.27 14.08 0.97
C HIS A 76 16.61 13.60 1.55
N GLN A 77 16.62 13.10 2.78
CA GLN A 77 17.82 12.56 3.44
C GLN A 77 18.46 11.39 2.68
N ARG A 78 17.67 10.66 1.89
CA ARG A 78 18.09 9.48 1.11
C ARG A 78 18.30 9.77 -0.37
N ILE A 79 18.12 11.01 -0.80
CA ILE A 79 18.16 11.42 -2.21
C ILE A 79 17.18 10.56 -3.04
N TRP A 80 16.03 10.26 -2.45
CA TRP A 80 14.98 9.47 -3.09
C TRP A 80 13.97 10.37 -3.79
N VAL A 81 13.40 9.84 -4.87
CA VAL A 81 12.42 10.54 -5.70
C VAL A 81 11.04 9.95 -5.48
N PHE A 82 10.04 10.82 -5.37
CA PHE A 82 8.63 10.42 -5.40
C PHE A 82 8.20 10.04 -6.83
N PRO A 83 7.18 9.19 -7.00
CA PRO A 83 6.62 8.93 -8.32
C PRO A 83 6.09 10.24 -8.93
N SER A 84 6.19 10.39 -10.24
CA SER A 84 5.55 11.49 -10.98
C SER A 84 4.09 11.19 -11.35
N TYR A 85 3.67 9.93 -11.20
CA TYR A 85 2.38 9.44 -11.67
C TYR A 85 1.99 8.15 -10.92
N ILE A 86 0.73 8.04 -10.49
CA ILE A 86 0.12 6.81 -9.96
C ILE A 86 -1.21 6.57 -10.71
N ASP A 87 -1.32 5.48 -11.47
CA ASP A 87 -2.55 5.12 -12.20
C ASP A 87 -3.56 4.31 -11.39
N ARG A 88 -3.09 3.62 -10.35
CA ARG A 88 -3.87 2.61 -9.65
C ARG A 88 -3.55 2.57 -8.17
N VAL A 89 -4.56 2.25 -7.39
CA VAL A 89 -4.45 1.98 -5.96
C VAL A 89 -5.16 0.66 -5.68
N TYR A 90 -4.47 -0.27 -5.03
CA TYR A 90 -5.06 -1.53 -4.60
C TYR A 90 -5.85 -1.32 -3.31
N VAL A 91 -7.13 -1.65 -3.36
CA VAL A 91 -8.06 -1.54 -2.22
C VAL A 91 -8.20 -2.91 -1.57
N VAL A 92 -7.85 -3.00 -0.28
CA VAL A 92 -7.86 -4.24 0.50
C VAL A 92 -9.04 -4.35 1.48
N ASP A 93 -9.98 -3.40 1.42
CA ASP A 93 -11.09 -3.30 2.38
C ASP A 93 -11.91 -4.58 2.49
N LYS A 94 -12.16 -5.26 1.36
CA LYS A 94 -12.85 -6.56 1.36
C LYS A 94 -12.08 -7.63 2.15
N ALA A 95 -10.75 -7.67 2.03
CA ALA A 95 -9.92 -8.62 2.77
C ALA A 95 -9.90 -8.27 4.27
N ILE A 96 -9.84 -6.97 4.60
CA ILE A 96 -9.94 -6.50 6.00
C ILE A 96 -11.27 -6.95 6.59
N GLN A 97 -12.38 -6.65 5.90
CA GLN A 97 -13.73 -6.89 6.42
C GLN A 97 -14.06 -8.38 6.55
N LEU A 98 -13.74 -9.19 5.55
CA LEU A 98 -14.20 -10.58 5.49
C LEU A 98 -13.17 -11.60 5.97
N LEU A 99 -11.87 -11.33 5.80
CA LEU A 99 -10.80 -12.20 6.29
C LEU A 99 -10.24 -11.76 7.64
N GLY A 100 -10.47 -10.51 8.06
CA GLY A 100 -9.76 -9.92 9.21
C GLY A 100 -8.31 -9.56 8.88
N TYR A 101 -7.98 -9.41 7.59
CA TYR A 101 -6.63 -9.07 7.15
C TYR A 101 -6.18 -7.72 7.72
N GLN A 102 -4.98 -7.68 8.30
CA GLN A 102 -4.37 -6.46 8.84
C GLN A 102 -2.90 -6.40 8.43
N PRO A 103 -2.55 -5.75 7.31
CA PRO A 103 -1.16 -5.63 6.87
C PRO A 103 -0.35 -4.84 7.89
N GLN A 104 0.82 -5.35 8.27
CA GLN A 104 1.68 -4.74 9.29
C GLN A 104 2.86 -3.98 8.67
N HIS A 105 3.20 -4.27 7.41
CA HIS A 105 4.38 -3.74 6.73
C HIS A 105 3.99 -2.66 5.72
N ASN A 106 3.21 -1.66 6.17
CA ASN A 106 2.75 -0.56 5.31
C ASN A 106 3.79 0.56 5.20
N PHE A 107 3.53 1.51 4.30
CA PHE A 107 4.40 2.68 4.08
C PHE A 107 4.80 3.39 5.37
N LYS A 108 3.84 3.66 6.26
CA LYS A 108 4.07 4.34 7.55
C LYS A 108 5.07 3.61 8.45
N GLN A 109 5.18 2.28 8.36
CA GLN A 109 6.17 1.52 9.12
C GLN A 109 7.57 1.61 8.51
N LEU A 110 7.68 1.88 7.21
CA LEU A 110 8.95 1.95 6.48
C LEU A 110 9.60 3.34 6.50
N ILE A 111 8.82 4.41 6.74
CA ILE A 111 9.32 5.79 6.70
C ILE A 111 9.48 6.43 8.10
N ARG A 112 9.79 5.61 9.11
CA ARG A 112 10.01 6.07 10.49
C ARG A 112 11.43 6.56 10.73
#